data_AF-L0H212-F1
#
_entry.id   AF-L0H212-F1
#
_cell.length_a   1.000
_cell.length_b   1.000
_cell.length_c   1.000
_cell.angle_alpha   90.00
_cell.angle_beta   90.00
_cell.angle_gamma   90.00
#
_symmetry.space_group_name_H-M   'P 1'
#
loop_
_entity.id
_entity.type
_entity.pdbx_description
1 polymer ?
#
loop_
_entity_poly.entity_id
_entity_poly.type
_entity_poly.pdbx_seq_one_letter_code
_entity_poly.pdbx_strand_id
1 'polypeptide(L)' 'MNTMMTKTGPQAGMWQIWKILDPARTLWALTWFLIVLGLLIHVLLLKSDDLNWHTDGRPIPFKDAAAYKRAQAGLPY' A
#
# COMPACT_ATOMS: atom_id res chain seq x y z
N MET A 1 -10.25 45.85 18.63
CA MET A 1 -10.37 44.61 19.42
C MET A 1 -9.54 43.53 18.73
N ASN A 2 -8.33 43.27 19.24
CA ASN A 2 -7.47 42.22 18.69
C ASN A 2 -7.69 40.97 19.52
N THR A 3 -8.35 39.99 18.93
CA THR A 3 -8.60 38.67 19.47
C THR A 3 -7.28 38.06 19.93
N MET A 4 -7.17 37.80 21.23
CA MET A 4 -6.14 36.94 21.81
C MET A 4 -6.20 35.60 21.07
N MET A 5 -5.30 35.39 20.12
CA MET A 5 -5.11 34.12 19.41
C MET A 5 -4.57 33.14 20.45
N THR A 6 -5.48 32.45 21.13
CA THR A 6 -5.21 31.57 22.27
C THR A 6 -4.31 30.43 21.84
N LYS A 7 -3.03 30.49 22.21
CA LYS A 7 -2.07 29.38 22.10
C LYS A 7 -2.37 28.24 23.10
N THR A 8 -3.64 28.02 23.44
CA THR A 8 -4.11 27.12 24.51
C THR A 8 -5.27 26.25 24.06
N GLY A 9 -5.17 25.67 22.86
CA GLY A 9 -6.02 24.56 22.44
C GLY A 9 -5.55 23.23 23.07
N PRO A 10 -6.37 22.16 23.07
CA PRO A 10 -6.02 20.86 23.66
C PRO A 10 -4.71 20.25 23.10
N GLN A 11 -4.29 20.71 21.92
CA GLN A 11 -3.10 20.26 21.20
C GLN A 11 -1.84 21.13 21.48
N ALA A 12 -1.94 22.20 22.27
CA ALA A 12 -0.92 23.25 22.38
C ALA A 12 0.47 22.75 22.84
N GLY A 13 0.54 21.61 23.54
CA GLY A 13 1.78 20.97 23.99
C GLY A 13 2.30 19.82 23.10
N MET A 14 1.58 19.39 22.06
CA MET A 14 1.91 18.13 21.35
C MET A 14 3.29 18.12 20.67
N TRP A 15 3.80 19.28 20.24
CA TRP A 15 5.13 19.38 19.62
C TRP A 15 6.28 18.99 20.56
N GLN A 16 6.04 19.00 21.87
CA GLN A 16 7.04 18.62 22.88
C GLN A 16 7.41 17.14 22.79
N ILE A 17 6.63 16.30 22.09
CA ILE A 17 6.95 14.89 21.89
C ILE A 17 8.30 14.68 21.19
N TRP A 18 8.70 15.61 20.32
CA TRP A 18 9.99 15.59 19.62
C TRP A 18 11.18 15.93 20.52
N LYS A 19 10.94 16.33 21.77
CA LYS A 19 12.04 16.52 22.74
C LYS A 19 12.48 15.19 23.35
N ILE A 20 11.62 14.17 23.34
CA ILE A 20 11.89 12.85 23.91
C ILE A 20 12.20 11.85 22.79
N LEU A 21 11.54 11.99 21.64
CA LEU A 21 11.75 11.15 20.47
C LEU A 21 12.65 11.85 19.45
N ASP A 22 13.71 11.16 19.01
CA ASP A 22 14.51 11.60 17.87
C ASP A 22 13.64 11.57 16.59
N PRO A 23 13.42 12.72 15.92
CA PRO A 23 12.56 12.82 14.75
C PRO A 23 13.02 11.94 13.59
N ALA A 24 14.33 11.83 13.35
CA ALA A 24 14.84 11.03 12.25
C ALA A 24 14.56 9.54 12.47
N ARG A 25 14.85 9.02 13.68
CA ARG A 25 14.60 7.63 14.02
C ARG A 25 13.12 7.27 13.95
N THR A 26 12.25 8.18 14.40
CA THR A 26 10.80 7.98 14.39
C THR A 26 10.26 7.88 12.96
N LEU A 27 10.72 8.75 12.05
CA LEU A 27 10.34 8.68 10.63
C LEU A 27 10.81 7.38 9.98
N TRP A 28 12.02 6.90 10.28
CA TRP A 28 12.50 5.61 9.80
C TRP A 28 11.68 4.44 10.33
N ALA A 29 11.34 4.45 11.62
CA ALA A 29 10.53 3.39 12.24
C ALA A 29 9.13 3.31 11.61
N LEU A 30 8.47 4.46 11.43
CA LEU A 30 7.18 4.53 10.73
C LEU A 30 7.29 4.05 9.28
N THR A 31 8.30 4.51 8.54
CA THR A 31 8.49 4.12 7.13
C THR A 31 8.60 2.61 6.99
N TRP A 32 9.47 1.97 7.77
CA TRP A 32 9.63 0.52 7.73
C TRP A 32 8.40 -0.22 8.23
N PHE A 33 7.76 0.25 9.30
CA PHE A 33 6.54 -0.35 9.82
C PHE A 33 5.42 -0.34 8.76
N LEU A 34 5.17 0.80 8.12
CA LEU A 34 4.14 0.93 7.09
C LEU A 34 4.47 0.10 5.84
N ILE A 35 5.74 0.05 5.41
CA ILE A 35 6.15 -0.78 4.26
C ILE A 35 5.90 -2.25 4.56
N VAL A 36 6.37 -2.75 5.70
CA VAL A 36 6.21 -4.16 6.07
C VAL A 36 4.72 -4.51 6.23
N LEU A 37 3.95 -3.66 6.90
CA LEU A 37 2.51 -3.86 7.06
C LEU A 37 1.77 -3.82 5.72
N GLY A 38 2.13 -2.89 4.82
CA GLY A 38 1.57 -2.81 3.48
C GLY A 38 1.86 -4.08 2.69
N LEU A 39 3.11 -4.53 2.65
CA LEU A 39 3.50 -5.76 1.95
C LEU A 39 2.79 -6.98 2.53
N LEU A 40 2.69 -7.09 3.85
CA LEU A 40 1.98 -8.17 4.52
C LEU A 40 0.52 -8.26 4.07
N ILE A 41 -0.18 -7.13 4.01
CA ILE A 41 -1.58 -7.08 3.56
C ILE A 41 -1.69 -7.52 2.09
N HIS A 42 -0.84 -7.00 1.20
CA HIS A 42 -0.88 -7.38 -0.22
C HIS A 42 -0.65 -8.88 -0.41
N VAL A 43 0.35 -9.45 0.27
CA VAL A 43 0.64 -10.89 0.18
C VAL A 43 -0.51 -11.72 0.75
N LEU A 44 -1.17 -11.25 1.81
CA LEU A 44 -2.33 -11.93 2.38
C LEU A 44 -3.53 -11.95 1.41
N LEU A 45 -3.79 -10.83 0.72
CA LEU A 45 -4.83 -10.78 -0.32
C LEU A 45 -4.46 -11.67 -1.51
N LEU A 46 -3.21 -11.65 -1.96
CA LEU A 46 -2.73 -12.51 -3.05
C LEU A 46 -2.70 -14.00 -2.70
N LYS A 47 -2.63 -14.35 -1.42
CA LYS A 47 -2.74 -15.74 -0.97
C LYS A 47 -4.18 -16.24 -0.90
N SER A 48 -5.16 -15.35 -0.98
CA SER A 48 -6.58 -15.71 -0.87
C SER A 48 -7.12 -16.18 -2.22
N ASP A 49 -7.97 -17.21 -2.24
CA ASP A 49 -8.45 -17.82 -3.48
C ASP A 49 -9.36 -16.90 -4.33
N ASP A 50 -10.01 -15.92 -3.71
CA ASP A 50 -11.02 -15.06 -4.37
C ASP A 50 -10.54 -13.62 -4.64
N LEU A 51 -9.56 -13.14 -3.87
CA LEU A 51 -9.05 -11.76 -3.95
C LEU A 51 -7.72 -11.66 -4.71
N ASN A 52 -7.27 -12.75 -5.33
CA ASN A 52 -5.98 -12.79 -6.01
C ASN A 52 -6.06 -12.32 -7.46
N TRP A 53 -5.95 -11.01 -7.63
CA TRP A 53 -6.03 -10.36 -8.94
C TRP A 53 -4.95 -10.78 -9.96
N HIS A 54 -3.91 -11.53 -9.57
CA HIS A 54 -2.93 -12.06 -10.53
C HIS A 54 -3.40 -13.35 -11.22
N THR A 55 -4.20 -14.17 -10.54
CA THR A 55 -4.62 -15.50 -11.03
C THR A 55 -6.11 -15.64 -11.24
N ASP A 56 -6.90 -14.59 -10.99
CA ASP A 56 -8.36 -14.56 -11.15
C ASP A 56 -8.88 -14.82 -12.57
N GLY A 57 -8.00 -14.96 -13.57
CA GLY A 57 -8.37 -15.28 -14.96
C GLY A 57 -9.10 -14.15 -15.70
N ARG A 58 -9.13 -12.94 -15.14
CA ARG A 58 -9.82 -11.76 -15.69
C ARG A 58 -8.87 -10.56 -15.79
N PRO A 59 -8.78 -9.89 -16.95
CA PRO A 59 -9.21 -10.35 -18.27
C PRO A 59 -8.43 -11.61 -18.70
N ILE A 60 -8.87 -12.27 -19.78
CA ILE A 60 -8.27 -13.53 -20.28
C ILE A 60 -6.74 -13.44 -20.21
N PRO A 61 -6.05 -14.35 -19.50
CA PRO A 61 -4.61 -14.26 -19.32
C PRO A 61 -3.90 -14.12 -20.67
N PHE A 62 -2.92 -13.22 -20.77
CA PHE A 62 -2.27 -12.93 -22.05
C PHE A 62 -1.70 -14.17 -22.74
N LYS A 63 -1.24 -15.15 -21.95
CA LYS A 63 -0.77 -16.44 -22.47
C LYS A 63 -1.89 -17.24 -23.13
N ASP A 64 -3.06 -17.28 -22.50
CA ASP A 64 -4.23 -18.01 -23.01
C ASP A 64 -4.86 -17.28 -24.21
N ALA A 65 -4.90 -15.94 -24.15
CA ALA A 65 -5.32 -15.11 -25.28
C ALA A 65 -4.35 -15.24 -26.48
N ALA A 66 -3.05 -15.36 -26.24
CA ALA A 66 -2.05 -15.61 -27.28
C ALA A 66 -2.18 -17.03 -27.86
N ALA A 67 -2.40 -18.04 -27.02
CA ALA A 67 -2.65 -19.41 -27.46
C ALA A 67 -3.90 -19.51 -28.33
N TYR A 68 -5.00 -18.85 -27.94
CA TYR A 68 -6.23 -18.76 -28.72
C TYR A 68 -5.99 -18.12 -30.10
N LYS A 69 -5.26 -17.00 -30.16
CA LYS A 69 -4.90 -16.34 -31.43
C LYS A 69 -3.98 -17.19 -32.31
N ARG A 70 -3.04 -17.95 -31.73
CA ARG A 70 -2.13 -18.84 -32.48
C ARG A 70 -2.84 -20.09 -33.01
N ALA A 71 -3.74 -20.66 -32.22
CA ALA A 71 -4.60 -21.76 -32.63
C ALA A 71 -5.50 -21.37 -33.81
N GLN A 72 -6.07 -20.15 -33.80
CA GLN A 72 -6.79 -19.59 -34.94
C GLN A 72 -5.91 -19.40 -36.18
N ALA A 73 -4.63 -19.10 -35.99
CA ALA A 73 -3.65 -18.95 -37.08
C ALA A 73 -3.10 -20.29 -37.60
N GLY A 74 -3.51 -21.44 -37.04
CA GLY A 74 -3.06 -22.77 -37.47
C GLY A 74 -1.58 -23.05 -37.21
N LEU A 75 -0.94 -22.29 -36.32
CA LEU A 75 0.46 -22.47 -35.97
C LEU A 75 0.60 -23.58 -34.90
N PRO A 76 1.62 -24.45 -34.98
CA PRO A 76 1.89 -25.43 -33.93
C PRO A 76 2.23 -24.76 -32.59
N TYR A 77 2.02 -25.52 -31.50
CA TYR A 77 2.18 -25.07 -30.10
C TYR A 77 3.64 -24.76 -29.73
#